data_AF-A0A7J7YL47-F1
#
_entry.id   AF-A0A7J7YL47-F1
#
_cell.length_a   1.000
_cell.length_b   1.000
_cell.length_c   1.000
_cell.angle_alpha   90.00
_cell.angle_beta   90.00
_cell.angle_gamma   90.00
#
_symmetry.space_group_name_H-M   'P 1'
#
loop_
_entity.id
_entity.type
_entity.pdbx_description
1 polymer ?
#
loop_
_entity_poly.entity_id
_entity_poly.type
_entity_poly.pdbx_seq_one_letter_code
_entity_poly.pdbx_strand_id
1 'polypeptide(L)'
;MERRETHDRGTSPGQPGTIKPFQGGGGGVADAMMSNPEPGLPLLPGTSCADPTKTDFHRSQTLNYSHGYAMARRPTVGIGGDRLQVNQLSQADLDELANKAPLLTYGEPKQAAPPEFIPAHVAFDKKVLKFDAYFQEDVSMSTEEHYRIRQVHIYYYLEDDSMSVIEPLVENSGIPQGKLIKRQRLPKNDQGDHYHWKDLNRGINITIYGKTFHIVECDGFTKEFLESQGIELNPPGKMALDPYTELRKRPLHQYVTPSDFDQLKQFLTFDKQVLRFYAIWDDTDSMFGECRKYIIHYYLMDDTVEIREIHERNDGRDPFPVLMNRQRMPKILVNSKDFPKCVLEISDQEVLEWYTAKDFIVGKPLTILGRTFFIYDCDPFTRHYFKEKFGFSDLPSIDVRKKEQPPVKQVMER
;
A
#
# COMPACT_ATOMS: atom_id res chain seq x y z
N MET A 1 3.80 16.28 26.92
CA MET A 1 3.05 16.65 28.14
C MET A 1 1.63 16.21 27.91
N GLU A 2 1.30 15.04 28.47
CA GLU A 2 0.03 14.35 28.35
C GLU A 2 -1.12 15.08 29.05
N ARG A 3 -2.33 14.91 28.51
CA ARG A 3 -3.63 14.78 29.21
C ARG A 3 -4.68 14.54 28.12
N ARG A 4 -5.68 13.67 28.23
CA ARG A 4 -5.96 12.45 28.99
C ARG A 4 -7.28 11.96 28.36
N GLU A 5 -7.39 10.68 28.06
CA GLU A 5 -8.59 10.03 27.51
C GLU A 5 -9.75 9.99 28.51
N THR A 6 -10.99 9.97 28.00
CA THR A 6 -12.07 9.13 28.56
C THR A 6 -12.97 8.63 27.44
N HIS A 7 -13.10 7.31 27.39
CA HIS A 7 -14.09 6.53 26.64
C HIS A 7 -15.52 6.87 27.03
N ASP A 8 -16.47 6.75 26.10
CA ASP A 8 -17.81 6.30 26.46
C ASP A 8 -18.43 5.38 25.39
N ARG A 9 -19.14 4.37 25.88
CA ARG A 9 -19.59 3.17 25.18
C ARG A 9 -20.91 3.43 24.44
N GLY A 10 -21.06 2.77 23.30
CA GLY A 10 -22.32 2.66 22.59
C GLY A 10 -23.37 1.86 23.38
N THR A 11 -24.62 2.33 23.34
CA THR A 11 -25.82 1.51 23.54
C THR A 11 -26.98 2.20 22.82
N SER A 12 -27.46 1.57 21.75
CA SER A 12 -28.73 1.88 21.09
C SER A 12 -29.91 1.46 21.98
N PRO A 13 -31.02 2.22 21.96
CA PRO A 13 -32.31 1.59 22.24
C PRO A 13 -33.39 1.97 21.21
N GLY A 14 -33.96 0.92 20.62
CA GLY A 14 -35.40 0.59 20.65
C GLY A 14 -36.43 1.70 20.45
N GLN A 15 -37.27 1.51 19.43
CA GLN A 15 -38.62 2.06 19.36
C GLN A 15 -39.40 1.84 20.67
N PRO A 16 -40.24 2.82 21.06
CA PRO A 16 -41.46 2.50 21.78
C PRO A 16 -42.70 3.06 21.08
N GLY A 17 -43.60 2.15 20.72
CA GLY A 17 -44.94 2.10 21.30
C GLY A 17 -45.89 3.27 21.02
N THR A 18 -46.82 3.00 20.12
CA THR A 18 -48.12 3.66 20.01
C THR A 18 -48.82 3.72 21.37
N ILE A 19 -49.02 4.93 21.91
CA ILE A 19 -49.89 5.20 23.05
C ILE A 19 -51.01 6.13 22.56
N LYS A 20 -52.24 5.61 22.48
CA LYS A 20 -53.44 6.44 22.41
C LYS A 20 -53.67 7.09 23.78
N PRO A 21 -54.01 8.38 23.87
CA PRO A 21 -54.77 8.88 24.99
C PRO A 21 -56.26 8.92 24.64
N PHE A 22 -57.01 8.41 25.59
CA PHE A 22 -58.45 8.43 25.73
C PHE A 22 -58.98 9.86 25.91
N GLN A 23 -60.25 10.05 25.53
CA GLN A 23 -61.06 11.23 25.81
C GLN A 23 -61.22 11.49 27.32
N GLY A 24 -61.10 12.75 27.72
CA GLY A 24 -61.54 13.29 29.01
C GLY A 24 -61.73 14.79 28.86
N GLY A 25 -62.95 15.27 29.07
CA GLY A 25 -63.42 16.56 28.58
C GLY A 25 -63.22 17.77 29.50
N GLY A 26 -63.68 18.90 28.97
CA GLY A 26 -64.29 20.01 29.71
C GLY A 26 -63.36 20.87 30.56
N GLY A 27 -62.65 21.79 29.92
CA GLY A 27 -62.09 22.98 30.55
C GLY A 27 -62.11 24.11 29.54
N GLY A 28 -62.98 25.10 29.76
CA GLY A 28 -63.26 26.19 28.83
C GLY A 28 -61.99 26.96 28.45
N VAL A 29 -61.74 27.06 27.15
CA VAL A 29 -60.73 27.95 26.58
C VAL A 29 -61.52 29.05 25.88
N ALA A 30 -61.29 30.28 26.29
CA ALA A 30 -61.85 31.47 25.69
C ALA A 30 -61.55 31.46 24.18
N ASP A 31 -62.61 31.47 23.36
CA ASP A 31 -62.52 31.75 21.93
C ASP A 31 -61.90 33.14 21.75
N ALA A 32 -60.61 33.18 21.41
CA ALA A 32 -60.01 34.37 20.85
C ALA A 32 -60.64 34.56 19.46
N MET A 33 -61.53 35.56 19.34
CA MET A 33 -62.19 35.94 18.10
C MET A 33 -61.15 36.24 17.01
N MET A 34 -61.00 35.33 16.05
CA MET A 34 -60.17 35.55 14.87
C MET A 34 -60.77 36.68 14.01
N SER A 35 -59.93 37.62 13.57
CA SER A 35 -60.28 38.66 12.57
C SER A 35 -60.28 38.11 11.14
N ASN A 36 -61.08 37.07 10.88
CA ASN A 36 -61.35 36.61 9.53
C ASN A 36 -62.77 37.03 9.10
N PRO A 37 -62.99 37.41 7.84
CA PRO A 37 -64.34 37.65 7.34
C PRO A 37 -65.17 36.36 7.49
N GLU A 38 -66.44 36.49 7.89
CA GLU A 38 -67.40 35.38 7.90
C GLU A 38 -67.33 34.63 6.56
N PRO A 39 -67.28 33.29 6.56
CA PRO A 39 -67.15 32.50 5.34
C PRO A 39 -68.30 32.81 4.38
N GLY A 40 -67.99 33.48 3.27
CA GLY A 40 -68.96 33.84 2.22
C GLY A 40 -69.14 35.34 1.96
N LEU A 41 -68.48 36.24 2.71
CA LEU A 41 -68.52 37.68 2.42
C LEU A 41 -67.43 38.13 1.43
N PRO A 42 -67.73 39.07 0.52
CA PRO A 42 -66.75 39.60 -0.43
C PRO A 42 -65.71 40.48 0.28
N LEU A 43 -64.46 40.44 -0.20
CA LEU A 43 -63.30 41.21 0.31
C LEU A 43 -63.34 42.67 -0.16
N LEU A 44 -64.42 43.38 0.16
CA LEU A 44 -64.58 44.81 -0.13
C LEU A 44 -64.17 45.66 1.09
N PRO A 45 -63.71 46.90 0.90
CA PRO A 45 -63.43 47.80 2.02
C PRO A 45 -64.67 47.96 2.92
N GLY A 46 -64.55 47.61 4.21
CA GLY A 46 -65.64 47.70 5.19
C GLY A 46 -66.30 46.37 5.59
N THR A 47 -66.00 45.26 4.91
CA THR A 47 -66.52 43.92 5.28
C THR A 47 -65.56 43.11 6.16
N SER A 48 -64.40 43.67 6.52
CA SER A 48 -63.42 43.09 7.43
C SER A 48 -63.42 43.79 8.78
N CYS A 49 -63.54 43.04 9.88
CA CYS A 49 -63.37 43.58 11.24
C CYS A 49 -61.92 43.39 11.68
N ALA A 50 -61.25 44.46 12.12
CA ALA A 50 -59.93 44.38 12.73
C ALA A 50 -60.07 44.03 14.21
N ASP A 51 -59.37 42.98 14.66
CA ASP A 51 -59.37 42.59 16.07
C ASP A 51 -58.45 43.52 16.89
N PRO A 52 -58.99 44.34 17.81
CA PRO A 52 -58.20 45.27 18.61
C PRO A 52 -57.44 44.59 19.77
N THR A 53 -57.67 43.29 20.02
CA THR A 53 -57.02 42.55 21.11
C THR A 53 -55.71 41.88 20.70
N LYS A 54 -55.37 41.91 19.41
CA LYS A 54 -54.15 41.32 18.88
C LYS A 54 -52.91 42.12 19.27
N THR A 55 -52.00 41.48 20.00
CA THR A 55 -50.75 42.10 20.48
C THR A 55 -49.50 41.65 19.71
N ASP A 56 -49.54 40.46 19.09
CA ASP A 56 -48.40 39.87 18.39
C ASP A 56 -48.50 40.03 16.87
N PHE A 57 -47.48 40.65 16.26
CA PHE A 57 -47.42 40.95 14.82
C PHE A 57 -46.15 40.42 14.14
N HIS A 58 -45.45 39.47 14.77
CA HIS A 58 -44.22 38.89 14.23
C HIS A 58 -44.50 38.11 12.93
N ARG A 59 -43.57 38.18 11.96
CA ARG A 59 -43.69 37.50 10.66
C ARG A 59 -42.83 36.24 10.63
N SER A 60 -43.34 35.18 10.00
CA SER A 60 -42.55 33.97 9.75
C SER A 60 -41.47 34.24 8.68
N GLN A 61 -40.24 33.76 8.92
CA GLN A 61 -39.13 33.91 7.98
C GLN A 61 -39.28 32.93 6.81
N THR A 62 -39.84 33.40 5.72
CA THR A 62 -40.10 32.61 4.50
C THR A 62 -38.96 32.67 3.49
N LEU A 63 -38.11 33.69 3.54
CA LEU A 63 -36.98 33.88 2.64
C LEU A 63 -35.69 33.71 3.42
N ASN A 64 -34.83 32.79 2.98
CA ASN A 64 -33.54 32.55 3.60
C ASN A 64 -32.46 32.27 2.55
N TYR A 65 -31.19 32.45 2.91
CA TYR A 65 -30.05 32.05 2.08
C TYR A 65 -29.36 30.86 2.72
N SER A 66 -29.14 29.80 1.95
CA SER A 66 -28.33 28.66 2.38
C SER A 66 -27.34 28.30 1.28
N HIS A 67 -26.05 28.24 1.62
CA HIS A 67 -24.97 27.88 0.69
C HIS A 67 -24.94 28.75 -0.59
N GLY A 68 -25.22 30.04 -0.46
CA GLY A 68 -25.17 31.00 -1.59
C GLY A 68 -26.43 31.08 -2.45
N TYR A 69 -27.44 30.24 -2.19
CA TYR A 69 -28.70 30.25 -2.94
C TYR A 69 -29.86 30.77 -2.10
N ALA A 70 -30.72 31.59 -2.71
CA ALA A 70 -31.96 32.06 -2.11
C ALA A 70 -32.99 30.92 -2.07
N MET A 71 -33.43 30.52 -0.88
CA MET A 71 -34.51 29.56 -0.66
C MET A 71 -35.76 30.28 -0.14
N ALA A 72 -36.86 30.13 -0.88
CA ALA A 72 -38.19 30.53 -0.43
C ALA A 72 -38.94 29.32 0.15
N ARG A 73 -39.36 29.40 1.41
CA ARG A 73 -40.21 28.44 2.11
C ARG A 73 -41.61 29.02 2.27
N ARG A 74 -42.64 28.19 2.15
CA ARG A 74 -44.02 28.62 2.42
C ARG A 74 -44.21 28.82 3.93
N PRO A 75 -44.91 29.89 4.35
CA PRO A 75 -45.17 30.13 5.76
C PRO A 75 -46.11 29.05 6.32
N THR A 76 -45.78 28.49 7.49
CA THR A 76 -46.62 27.50 8.18
C THR A 76 -47.68 28.16 9.05
N VAL A 77 -47.38 29.38 9.54
CA VAL A 77 -48.27 30.21 10.36
C VAL A 77 -48.26 31.65 9.85
N GLY A 78 -49.37 32.34 10.11
CA GLY A 78 -49.63 33.72 9.72
C GLY A 78 -48.92 34.70 10.65
N ILE A 79 -49.24 35.98 10.46
CA ILE A 79 -48.66 37.07 11.25
C ILE A 79 -49.12 36.93 12.70
N GLY A 80 -48.19 36.93 13.65
CA GLY A 80 -48.49 36.77 15.08
C GLY A 80 -48.72 35.32 15.53
N GLY A 81 -48.44 34.33 14.67
CA GLY A 81 -48.66 32.92 15.00
C GLY A 81 -50.07 32.40 14.64
N ASP A 82 -50.90 33.25 14.04
CA ASP A 82 -52.24 32.87 13.60
C ASP A 82 -52.22 31.65 12.66
N ARG A 83 -53.20 30.76 12.80
CA ARG A 83 -53.34 29.62 11.89
C ARG A 83 -53.69 30.12 10.50
N LEU A 84 -52.81 29.89 9.52
CA LEU A 84 -53.11 30.17 8.11
C LEU A 84 -54.27 29.28 7.68
N GLN A 85 -55.30 29.88 7.08
CA GLN A 85 -56.26 29.11 6.28
C GLN A 85 -55.57 28.70 4.99
N VAL A 86 -54.88 27.56 5.06
CA VAL A 86 -54.24 26.99 3.89
C VAL A 86 -55.35 26.39 3.03
N ASN A 87 -55.72 27.05 1.92
CA ASN A 87 -56.46 26.42 0.82
C ASN A 87 -55.53 25.43 0.09
N GLN A 88 -55.07 24.40 0.80
CA GLN A 88 -54.60 23.18 0.14
C GLN A 88 -55.85 22.44 -0.23
N LEU A 89 -56.30 22.67 -1.47
CA LEU A 89 -57.32 21.85 -2.12
C LEU A 89 -56.93 20.38 -1.88
N SER A 90 -57.86 19.58 -1.37
CA SER A 90 -57.61 18.15 -1.24
C SER A 90 -57.37 17.56 -2.64
N GLN A 91 -56.77 16.38 -2.72
CA GLN A 91 -56.57 15.68 -3.99
C GLN A 91 -57.90 15.58 -4.77
N ALA A 92 -59.01 15.36 -4.05
CA ALA A 92 -60.36 15.31 -4.60
C ALA A 92 -60.85 16.67 -5.14
N ASP A 93 -60.54 17.77 -4.45
CA ASP A 93 -60.90 19.11 -4.91
C ASP A 93 -60.07 19.53 -6.12
N LEU A 94 -58.80 19.09 -6.20
CA LEU A 94 -57.94 19.28 -7.38
C LEU A 94 -58.45 18.48 -8.58
N ASP A 95 -58.89 17.25 -8.36
CA ASP A 95 -59.50 16.41 -9.40
C ASP A 95 -60.84 16.98 -9.87
N GLU A 96 -61.66 17.52 -8.96
CA GLU A 96 -62.91 18.21 -9.33
C GLU A 96 -62.63 19.47 -10.16
N LEU A 97 -61.57 20.22 -9.82
CA LEU A 97 -61.14 21.39 -10.59
C LEU A 97 -60.57 21.01 -11.96
N ALA A 98 -59.82 19.92 -12.04
CA ALA A 98 -59.30 19.37 -13.30
C ALA A 98 -60.43 18.86 -14.22
N ASN A 99 -61.51 18.36 -13.62
CA ASN A 99 -62.71 17.91 -14.34
C ASN A 99 -63.64 19.06 -14.79
N LYS A 100 -63.47 20.28 -14.26
CA LYS A 100 -64.12 21.50 -14.79
C LYS A 100 -63.41 21.96 -16.06
N ALA A 101 -63.64 21.19 -17.14
CA ALA A 101 -63.35 21.49 -18.55
C ALA A 101 -62.42 22.70 -18.82
N PRO A 102 -61.09 22.54 -18.73
CA PRO A 102 -60.13 23.58 -19.13
C PRO A 102 -60.17 23.90 -20.64
N LEU A 103 -60.89 23.07 -21.43
CA LEU A 103 -61.05 23.19 -22.88
C LEU A 103 -61.70 24.51 -23.32
N LEU A 104 -62.60 25.09 -22.50
CA LEU A 104 -63.31 26.33 -22.84
C LEU A 104 -62.48 27.61 -22.63
N THR A 105 -61.49 27.58 -21.73
CA THR A 105 -60.69 28.76 -21.37
C THR A 105 -59.32 28.78 -22.04
N TYR A 106 -58.68 27.62 -22.26
CA TYR A 106 -57.30 27.53 -22.75
C TYR A 106 -57.11 26.68 -24.02
N GLY A 107 -58.19 26.11 -24.57
CA GLY A 107 -58.14 25.24 -25.76
C GLY A 107 -57.55 23.86 -25.49
N GLU A 108 -57.51 23.00 -26.51
CA GLU A 108 -56.89 21.68 -26.41
C GLU A 108 -55.37 21.80 -26.18
N PRO A 109 -54.79 21.01 -25.27
CA PRO A 109 -53.34 20.98 -25.09
C PRO A 109 -52.69 20.53 -26.40
N LYS A 110 -51.83 21.39 -26.97
CA LYS A 110 -51.08 21.09 -28.19
C LYS A 110 -50.37 19.76 -28.01
N GLN A 111 -50.70 18.76 -28.85
CA GLN A 111 -49.99 17.48 -28.85
C GLN A 111 -48.49 17.76 -28.96
N ALA A 112 -47.71 17.13 -28.09
CA ALA A 112 -46.26 17.20 -28.17
C ALA A 112 -45.84 16.79 -29.58
N ALA A 113 -44.89 17.55 -30.16
CA ALA A 113 -44.36 17.19 -31.48
C ALA A 113 -43.86 15.74 -31.43
N PRO A 114 -44.13 14.93 -32.47
CA PRO A 114 -43.56 13.59 -32.52
C PRO A 114 -42.03 13.69 -32.42
N PRO A 115 -41.38 12.78 -31.68
CA PRO A 115 -39.93 12.82 -31.56
C PRO A 115 -39.30 12.72 -32.94
N GLU A 116 -38.23 13.48 -33.15
CA GLU A 116 -37.46 13.40 -34.39
C GLU A 116 -36.92 11.98 -34.57
N PHE A 117 -37.14 11.40 -35.75
CA PHE A 117 -36.64 10.07 -36.08
C PHE A 117 -35.11 10.14 -36.26
N ILE A 118 -34.38 9.55 -35.31
CA ILE A 118 -32.92 9.45 -35.38
C ILE A 118 -32.58 8.03 -35.88
N PRO A 119 -31.93 7.88 -37.04
CA PRO A 119 -31.49 6.58 -37.54
C PRO A 119 -30.54 5.86 -36.56
N ALA A 120 -30.56 4.53 -36.55
CA ALA A 120 -29.75 3.72 -35.64
C ALA A 120 -28.24 4.01 -35.73
N HIS A 121 -27.71 4.17 -36.94
CA HIS A 121 -26.28 4.50 -37.15
C HIS A 121 -25.88 5.86 -36.57
N VAL A 122 -26.83 6.80 -36.39
CA VAL A 122 -26.59 8.10 -35.75
C VAL A 122 -26.79 7.98 -34.24
N ALA A 123 -27.85 7.30 -33.80
CA ALA A 123 -28.19 7.14 -32.38
C ALA A 123 -27.15 6.31 -31.61
N PHE A 124 -26.53 5.34 -32.29
CA PHE A 124 -25.59 4.38 -31.73
C PHE A 124 -24.16 4.51 -32.24
N ASP A 125 -23.81 5.63 -32.90
CA ASP A 125 -22.44 5.91 -33.33
C ASP A 125 -21.47 5.74 -32.14
N LYS A 126 -20.39 4.99 -32.36
CA LYS A 126 -19.32 4.67 -31.38
C LYS A 126 -19.78 3.96 -30.10
N LYS A 127 -21.02 3.51 -30.01
CA LYS A 127 -21.49 2.68 -28.88
C LYS A 127 -21.20 1.21 -29.20
N VAL A 128 -20.27 0.62 -28.44
CA VAL A 128 -19.80 -0.75 -28.65
C VAL A 128 -19.94 -1.52 -27.35
N LEU A 129 -20.52 -2.71 -27.43
CA LEU A 129 -20.58 -3.63 -26.32
C LEU A 129 -19.34 -4.52 -26.31
N LYS A 130 -18.59 -4.52 -25.21
CA LYS A 130 -17.44 -5.40 -24.96
C LYS A 130 -17.79 -6.50 -23.95
N PHE A 131 -17.52 -7.74 -24.33
CA PHE A 131 -17.61 -8.92 -23.47
C PHE A 131 -16.25 -9.61 -23.37
N ASP A 132 -15.92 -10.06 -22.16
CA ASP A 132 -14.73 -10.85 -21.88
C ASP A 132 -15.13 -12.33 -21.88
N ALA A 133 -14.47 -13.11 -22.74
CA ALA A 133 -14.81 -14.50 -23.00
C ALA A 133 -13.55 -15.36 -23.13
N TYR A 134 -13.72 -16.68 -23.12
CA TYR A 134 -12.65 -17.60 -23.50
C TYR A 134 -13.21 -18.76 -24.32
N PHE A 135 -12.34 -19.45 -25.04
CA PHE A 135 -12.68 -20.73 -25.66
C PHE A 135 -11.56 -21.73 -25.39
N GLN A 136 -11.93 -23.02 -25.32
CA GLN A 136 -10.98 -24.12 -25.23
C GLN A 136 -10.58 -24.56 -26.63
N GLU A 137 -9.28 -24.75 -26.84
CA GLU A 137 -8.71 -25.30 -28.07
C GLU A 137 -7.97 -26.59 -27.74
N ASP A 138 -8.35 -27.69 -28.40
CA ASP A 138 -7.71 -28.98 -28.17
C ASP A 138 -6.34 -29.05 -28.87
N VAL A 139 -5.34 -29.60 -28.17
CA VAL A 139 -3.96 -29.70 -28.64
C VAL A 139 -3.58 -31.18 -28.73
N SER A 140 -3.47 -31.70 -29.95
CA SER A 140 -3.29 -33.14 -30.19
C SER A 140 -1.84 -33.62 -30.11
N MET A 141 -0.86 -32.75 -30.35
CA MET A 141 0.55 -33.14 -30.55
C MET A 141 1.51 -32.40 -29.62
N SER A 142 1.20 -32.34 -28.32
CA SER A 142 2.11 -31.80 -27.32
C SER A 142 2.27 -32.75 -26.13
N THR A 143 3.47 -32.78 -25.55
CA THR A 143 3.76 -33.55 -24.33
C THR A 143 3.40 -32.79 -23.06
N GLU A 144 3.22 -31.48 -23.15
CA GLU A 144 3.05 -30.57 -22.01
C GLU A 144 1.57 -30.23 -21.74
N GLU A 145 0.74 -30.16 -22.78
CA GLU A 145 -0.67 -29.77 -22.73
C GLU A 145 -1.58 -30.62 -23.63
N HIS A 146 -2.81 -30.90 -23.18
CA HIS A 146 -3.85 -31.59 -23.97
C HIS A 146 -4.89 -30.63 -24.56
N TYR A 147 -5.11 -29.50 -23.88
CA TYR A 147 -5.96 -28.42 -24.32
C TYR A 147 -5.37 -27.12 -23.79
N ARG A 148 -5.67 -26.01 -24.47
CA ARG A 148 -5.30 -24.67 -24.05
C ARG A 148 -6.52 -23.78 -23.97
N ILE A 149 -6.52 -22.86 -23.02
CA ILE A 149 -7.60 -21.89 -22.85
C ILE A 149 -7.16 -20.54 -23.42
N ARG A 150 -7.90 -20.04 -24.41
CA ARG A 150 -7.60 -18.75 -25.07
C ARG A 150 -8.62 -17.71 -24.68
N GLN A 151 -8.13 -16.66 -24.03
CA GLN A 151 -8.93 -15.51 -23.62
C GLN A 151 -9.16 -14.60 -24.82
N VAL A 152 -10.37 -14.08 -24.97
CA VAL A 152 -10.76 -13.21 -26.08
C VAL A 152 -11.72 -12.12 -25.61
N HIS A 153 -11.72 -11.01 -26.33
CA HIS A 153 -12.71 -9.95 -26.21
C HIS A 153 -13.65 -9.99 -27.41
N ILE A 154 -14.95 -10.05 -27.13
CA ILE A 154 -16.01 -9.97 -28.14
C ILE A 154 -16.54 -8.55 -28.13
N TYR A 155 -16.47 -7.87 -29.26
CA TYR A 155 -17.02 -6.55 -29.48
C TYR A 155 -18.26 -6.65 -30.36
N TYR A 156 -19.37 -6.05 -29.92
CA TYR A 156 -20.62 -5.90 -30.68
C TYR A 156 -20.88 -4.42 -30.95
N TYR A 157 -21.00 -4.05 -32.22
CA TYR A 157 -21.20 -2.66 -32.63
C TYR A 157 -22.70 -2.38 -32.78
N LEU A 158 -23.24 -1.47 -31.97
CA LEU A 158 -24.67 -1.16 -31.96
C LEU A 158 -25.15 -0.39 -33.20
N GLU A 159 -24.22 0.18 -33.97
CA GLU A 159 -24.53 0.94 -35.18
C GLU A 159 -25.03 0.08 -36.35
N ASP A 160 -24.53 -1.16 -36.47
CA ASP A 160 -24.75 -2.03 -37.64
C ASP A 160 -24.95 -3.52 -37.28
N ASP A 161 -25.08 -3.85 -35.99
CA ASP A 161 -25.21 -5.21 -35.47
C ASP A 161 -24.06 -6.15 -35.90
N SER A 162 -22.87 -5.59 -36.15
CA SER A 162 -21.68 -6.36 -36.44
C SER A 162 -20.94 -6.77 -35.18
N MET A 163 -20.14 -7.83 -35.28
CA MET A 163 -19.31 -8.34 -34.19
C MET A 163 -17.86 -8.55 -34.65
N SER A 164 -16.92 -8.39 -33.73
CA SER A 164 -15.52 -8.75 -33.93
C SER A 164 -14.97 -9.43 -32.69
N VAL A 165 -14.11 -10.43 -32.87
CA VAL A 165 -13.47 -11.16 -31.77
C VAL A 165 -11.97 -10.91 -31.84
N ILE A 166 -11.40 -10.44 -30.74
CA ILE A 166 -9.99 -10.04 -30.65
C ILE A 166 -9.37 -10.73 -29.45
N GLU A 167 -8.28 -11.43 -29.68
CA GLU A 167 -7.44 -11.99 -28.63
C GLU A 167 -6.42 -10.95 -28.16
N PRO A 168 -6.35 -10.66 -26.85
CA PRO A 168 -5.35 -9.76 -26.29
C PRO A 168 -3.93 -10.31 -26.50
N LEU A 169 -2.97 -9.40 -26.62
CA LEU A 169 -1.56 -9.75 -26.74
C LEU A 169 -1.04 -10.21 -25.37
N VAL A 170 -0.45 -11.41 -25.32
CA VAL A 170 0.17 -11.98 -24.11
C VAL A 170 1.64 -12.25 -24.39
N GLU A 171 2.51 -11.67 -23.58
CA GLU A 171 3.96 -11.85 -23.71
C GLU A 171 4.33 -13.33 -23.62
N ASN A 172 5.27 -13.77 -24.46
CA ASN A 172 5.77 -15.15 -24.52
C ASN A 172 4.70 -16.22 -24.83
N SER A 173 3.53 -15.85 -25.37
CA SER A 173 2.48 -16.81 -25.74
C SER A 173 2.90 -17.76 -26.88
N GLY A 174 3.76 -17.31 -27.80
CA GLY A 174 4.25 -18.14 -28.91
C GLY A 174 3.23 -18.45 -30.01
N ILE A 175 2.03 -17.87 -29.95
CA ILE A 175 0.94 -18.06 -30.92
C ILE A 175 0.64 -16.72 -31.60
N PRO A 176 0.25 -16.67 -32.89
CA PRO A 176 -0.27 -15.44 -33.49
C PRO A 176 -1.55 -14.98 -32.78
N GLN A 177 -1.49 -13.75 -32.25
CA GLN A 177 -2.57 -13.10 -31.48
C GLN A 177 -3.11 -11.86 -32.21
N GLY A 178 -4.21 -11.31 -31.71
CA GLY A 178 -4.88 -10.12 -32.27
C GLY A 178 -6.27 -10.42 -32.81
N LYS A 179 -6.63 -9.87 -33.97
CA LYS A 179 -7.99 -10.00 -34.53
C LYS A 179 -8.25 -11.44 -34.99
N LEU A 180 -8.98 -12.21 -34.18
CA LEU A 180 -9.39 -13.58 -34.50
C LEU A 180 -10.52 -13.60 -35.52
N ILE A 181 -11.51 -12.72 -35.36
CA ILE A 181 -12.64 -12.56 -36.27
C ILE A 181 -12.77 -11.08 -36.63
N LYS A 182 -12.70 -10.77 -37.93
CA LYS A 182 -12.88 -9.41 -38.45
C LYS A 182 -14.32 -8.95 -38.23
N ARG A 183 -14.51 -7.62 -38.15
CA ARG A 183 -15.82 -7.00 -37.97
C ARG A 183 -16.75 -7.38 -39.11
N GLN A 184 -17.82 -8.11 -38.78
CA GLN A 184 -18.87 -8.52 -39.70
C GLN A 184 -20.11 -8.95 -38.90
N ARG A 185 -21.27 -9.04 -39.56
CA ARG A 185 -22.47 -9.61 -38.94
C ARG A 185 -22.31 -11.13 -38.86
N LEU A 186 -22.30 -11.68 -37.66
CA LEU A 186 -22.01 -13.10 -37.45
C LEU A 186 -23.29 -13.93 -37.54
N PRO A 187 -23.32 -15.02 -38.35
CA PRO A 187 -24.44 -15.92 -38.40
C PRO A 187 -24.51 -16.74 -37.12
N LYS A 188 -25.71 -16.84 -36.55
CA LYS A 188 -26.05 -17.65 -35.38
C LYS A 188 -26.37 -19.09 -35.77
N ASN A 189 -27.12 -19.25 -36.87
CA ASN A 189 -27.60 -20.54 -37.37
C ASN A 189 -27.39 -20.62 -38.89
N ASP A 190 -27.45 -21.84 -39.44
CA ASP A 190 -27.41 -22.09 -40.89
C ASP A 190 -28.60 -21.50 -41.65
N GLN A 191 -29.63 -21.04 -40.94
CA GLN A 191 -30.83 -20.38 -41.49
C GLN A 191 -30.59 -18.90 -41.86
N GLY A 192 -29.41 -18.34 -41.58
CA GLY A 192 -29.08 -16.94 -41.88
C GLY A 192 -29.48 -15.94 -40.80
N ASP A 193 -29.93 -16.42 -39.64
CA ASP A 193 -30.11 -15.57 -38.46
C ASP A 193 -28.76 -15.03 -37.99
N HIS A 194 -28.71 -13.79 -37.54
CA HIS A 194 -27.51 -13.16 -37.02
C HIS A 194 -27.56 -13.04 -35.51
N TYR A 195 -26.40 -13.03 -34.86
CA TYR A 195 -26.34 -12.71 -33.44
C TYR A 195 -26.84 -11.30 -33.18
N HIS A 196 -27.69 -11.17 -32.17
CA HIS A 196 -28.15 -9.89 -31.66
C HIS A 196 -27.59 -9.69 -30.25
N TRP A 197 -27.43 -8.45 -29.80
CA TRP A 197 -26.97 -8.15 -28.43
C TRP A 197 -27.87 -8.76 -27.34
N LYS A 198 -29.11 -9.14 -27.67
CA LYS A 198 -30.06 -9.79 -26.76
C LYS A 198 -29.70 -11.25 -26.49
N ASP A 199 -28.93 -11.88 -27.39
CA ASP A 199 -28.43 -13.24 -27.25
C ASP A 199 -27.15 -13.30 -26.40
N LEU A 200 -26.57 -12.14 -26.06
CA LEU A 200 -25.31 -12.02 -25.33
C LEU A 200 -25.62 -11.74 -23.85
N ASN A 201 -25.28 -12.68 -22.97
CA ASN A 201 -25.30 -12.47 -21.52
C ASN A 201 -24.12 -13.21 -20.88
N ARG A 202 -23.79 -12.87 -19.64
CA ARG A 202 -22.73 -13.51 -18.85
C ARG A 202 -23.08 -14.98 -18.61
N GLY A 203 -22.11 -15.87 -18.67
CA GLY A 203 -22.28 -17.31 -18.51
C GLY A 203 -22.91 -18.03 -19.69
N ILE A 204 -23.21 -17.35 -20.80
CA ILE A 204 -23.75 -17.96 -22.03
C ILE A 204 -22.62 -18.42 -22.94
N ASN A 205 -22.82 -19.59 -23.57
CA ASN A 205 -21.96 -20.14 -24.61
C ASN A 205 -22.44 -19.71 -26.00
N ILE A 206 -21.52 -19.24 -26.84
CA ILE A 206 -21.80 -18.75 -28.19
C ILE A 206 -20.91 -19.49 -29.18
N THR A 207 -21.52 -20.06 -30.22
CA THR A 207 -20.83 -20.84 -31.24
C THR A 207 -20.62 -20.02 -32.51
N ILE A 208 -19.39 -19.60 -32.78
CA ILE A 208 -19.05 -18.82 -33.98
C ILE A 208 -18.04 -19.63 -34.81
N TYR A 209 -18.38 -19.93 -36.06
CA TYR A 209 -17.52 -20.67 -37.00
C TYR A 209 -16.93 -21.97 -36.43
N GLY A 210 -17.76 -22.75 -35.73
CA GLY A 210 -17.36 -24.04 -35.15
C GLY A 210 -16.55 -23.94 -33.84
N LYS A 211 -16.34 -22.73 -33.29
CA LYS A 211 -15.72 -22.52 -31.98
C LYS A 211 -16.75 -22.03 -30.97
N THR A 212 -16.74 -22.62 -29.78
CA THR A 212 -17.64 -22.25 -28.68
C THR A 212 -16.93 -21.32 -27.70
N PHE A 213 -17.38 -20.07 -27.64
CA PHE A 213 -16.90 -19.03 -26.73
C PHE A 213 -17.81 -18.96 -25.51
N HIS A 214 -17.23 -19.03 -24.32
CA HIS A 214 -17.94 -18.83 -23.06
C HIS A 214 -17.77 -17.38 -22.59
N ILE A 215 -18.86 -16.62 -22.52
CA ILE A 215 -18.83 -15.25 -21.98
C ILE A 215 -18.75 -15.31 -20.47
N VAL A 216 -17.76 -14.63 -19.89
CA VAL A 216 -17.51 -14.61 -18.44
C VAL A 216 -17.98 -13.30 -17.82
N GLU A 217 -17.57 -12.20 -18.43
CA GLU A 217 -17.74 -10.86 -17.89
C GLU A 217 -18.01 -9.86 -19.02
N CYS A 218 -18.46 -8.66 -18.65
CA CYS A 218 -18.79 -7.60 -19.58
C CYS A 218 -18.32 -6.26 -19.02
N ASP A 219 -18.04 -5.30 -19.89
CA ASP A 219 -17.55 -3.98 -19.48
C ASP A 219 -18.64 -3.14 -18.76
N GLY A 220 -18.25 -2.14 -17.98
CA GLY A 220 -19.17 -1.31 -17.20
C GLY A 220 -20.26 -0.67 -18.06
N PHE A 221 -19.88 -0.11 -19.21
CA PHE A 221 -20.83 0.46 -20.18
C PHE A 221 -21.84 -0.58 -20.68
N THR A 222 -21.39 -1.79 -20.97
CA THR A 222 -22.29 -2.84 -21.46
C THR A 222 -23.29 -3.29 -20.43
N LYS A 223 -22.86 -3.31 -19.17
CA LYS A 223 -23.71 -3.65 -18.06
C LYS A 223 -24.86 -2.64 -17.94
N GLU A 224 -24.53 -1.36 -17.91
CA GLU A 224 -25.51 -0.28 -17.83
C GLU A 224 -26.45 -0.27 -19.05
N PHE A 225 -25.90 -0.51 -20.25
CA PHE A 225 -26.69 -0.60 -21.47
C PHE A 225 -27.70 -1.76 -21.41
N LEU A 226 -27.27 -2.97 -21.08
CA LEU A 226 -28.14 -4.15 -21.02
C LEU A 226 -29.22 -4.00 -19.94
N GLU A 227 -28.86 -3.48 -18.76
CA GLU A 227 -29.82 -3.17 -17.69
C GLU A 227 -30.83 -2.10 -18.12
N SER A 228 -30.38 -1.05 -18.84
CA SER A 228 -31.28 0.00 -19.37
C SER A 228 -32.27 -0.53 -20.41
N GLN A 229 -31.90 -1.58 -21.14
CA GLN A 229 -32.76 -2.26 -22.12
C GLN A 229 -33.62 -3.37 -21.49
N GLY A 230 -33.56 -3.55 -20.17
CA GLY A 230 -34.37 -4.52 -19.42
C GLY A 230 -33.82 -5.95 -19.42
N ILE A 231 -32.53 -6.16 -19.74
CA ILE A 231 -31.87 -7.47 -19.62
C ILE A 231 -31.20 -7.57 -18.25
N GLU A 232 -31.64 -8.52 -17.45
CA GLU A 232 -30.98 -8.88 -16.19
C GLU A 232 -29.71 -9.68 -16.47
N LEU A 233 -28.58 -9.20 -15.96
CA LEU A 233 -27.28 -9.85 -16.14
C LEU A 233 -27.10 -10.99 -15.15
N ASN A 234 -26.62 -12.11 -15.67
CA ASN A 234 -26.18 -13.23 -14.83
C ASN A 234 -24.99 -12.84 -13.94
N PRO A 235 -24.73 -13.57 -12.84
CA PRO A 235 -23.59 -13.31 -11.97
C PRO A 235 -22.24 -13.40 -12.72
N PRO A 236 -21.20 -12.66 -12.28
CA PRO A 236 -19.86 -12.75 -12.87
C PRO A 236 -19.31 -14.17 -12.81
N GLY A 237 -18.84 -14.68 -13.95
CA GLY A 237 -17.97 -15.85 -13.96
C GLY A 237 -16.54 -15.48 -13.56
N LYS A 238 -15.71 -16.50 -13.32
CA LYS A 238 -14.25 -16.33 -13.24
C LYS A 238 -13.64 -16.70 -14.57
N MET A 239 -12.67 -15.90 -15.02
CA MET A 239 -11.90 -16.24 -16.22
C MET A 239 -11.16 -17.56 -15.98
N ALA A 240 -11.31 -18.52 -16.90
CA ALA A 240 -10.64 -19.79 -16.77
C ALA A 240 -9.13 -19.60 -16.95
N LEU A 241 -8.37 -20.23 -16.05
CA LEU A 241 -6.91 -20.19 -16.06
C LEU A 241 -6.40 -21.36 -16.88
N ASP A 242 -5.47 -21.07 -17.78
CA ASP A 242 -4.83 -22.07 -18.61
C ASP A 242 -3.77 -22.83 -17.80
N PRO A 243 -3.91 -24.16 -17.60
CA PRO A 243 -2.98 -24.94 -16.77
C PRO A 243 -1.51 -24.80 -17.21
N TYR A 244 -1.30 -24.75 -18.53
CA TYR A 244 0.03 -24.60 -19.10
C TYR A 244 0.66 -23.24 -18.75
N THR A 245 -0.11 -22.16 -18.92
CA THR A 245 0.33 -20.81 -18.55
C THR A 245 0.64 -20.71 -17.05
N GLU A 246 -0.13 -21.35 -16.18
CA GLU A 246 0.12 -21.32 -14.73
C GLU A 246 1.43 -22.02 -14.34
N LEU A 247 1.72 -23.19 -14.92
CA LEU A 247 2.97 -23.92 -14.69
C LEU A 247 4.21 -23.10 -15.09
N ARG A 248 4.07 -22.22 -16.09
CA ARG A 248 5.16 -21.38 -16.60
C ARG A 248 5.32 -20.04 -15.89
N LYS A 249 4.39 -19.65 -15.01
CA LYS A 249 4.54 -18.44 -14.17
C LYS A 249 5.70 -18.64 -13.20
N ARG A 250 6.89 -18.23 -13.61
CA ARG A 250 8.04 -18.10 -12.70
C ARG A 250 7.84 -16.84 -11.85
N PRO A 251 8.14 -16.87 -10.55
CA PRO A 251 8.24 -15.64 -9.78
C PRO A 251 9.27 -14.74 -10.46
N LEU A 252 8.96 -13.44 -10.57
CA LEU A 252 9.94 -12.47 -11.04
C LEU A 252 11.20 -12.61 -10.17
N HIS A 253 12.36 -12.74 -10.80
CA HIS A 253 13.62 -12.84 -10.09
C HIS A 253 13.91 -11.50 -9.40
N GLN A 254 13.45 -11.35 -8.16
CA GLN A 254 13.74 -10.20 -7.34
C GLN A 254 15.13 -10.39 -6.72
N TYR A 255 16.11 -9.65 -7.24
CA TYR A 255 17.39 -9.52 -6.56
C TYR A 255 17.18 -8.61 -5.35
N VAL A 256 16.97 -9.19 -4.17
CA VAL A 256 17.13 -8.45 -2.92
C VAL A 256 18.63 -8.29 -2.73
N THR A 257 19.16 -7.11 -3.01
CA THR A 257 20.52 -6.78 -2.56
C THR A 257 20.49 -6.84 -1.03
N PRO A 258 21.20 -7.78 -0.38
CA PRO A 258 21.29 -7.75 1.07
C PRO A 258 21.85 -6.38 1.45
N SER A 259 21.15 -5.66 2.33
CA SER A 259 21.64 -4.41 2.91
C SER A 259 22.75 -4.78 3.89
N ASP A 260 23.91 -5.16 3.36
CA ASP A 260 25.10 -5.33 4.15
C ASP A 260 25.55 -3.95 4.66
N PHE A 261 26.17 -3.93 5.83
CA PHE A 261 26.70 -2.72 6.44
C PHE A 261 27.59 -2.01 5.40
N ASP A 262 27.37 -0.72 5.18
CA ASP A 262 28.04 0.03 4.11
C ASP A 262 29.56 0.07 4.35
N GLN A 263 30.29 -0.89 3.75
CA GLN A 263 31.76 -0.98 3.83
C GLN A 263 32.42 0.32 3.34
N LEU A 264 31.80 0.98 2.35
CA LEU A 264 32.28 2.27 1.86
C LEU A 264 32.10 3.36 2.93
N LYS A 265 31.00 3.36 3.68
CA LYS A 265 30.83 4.28 4.82
C LYS A 265 31.88 4.05 5.89
N GLN A 266 32.19 2.79 6.24
CA GLN A 266 33.25 2.49 7.21
C GLN A 266 34.61 3.02 6.71
N PHE A 267 34.92 2.76 5.43
CA PHE A 267 36.11 3.29 4.79
C PHE A 267 36.18 4.82 4.85
N LEU A 268 35.13 5.51 4.41
CA LEU A 268 35.11 6.98 4.35
C LEU A 268 35.18 7.65 5.73
N THR A 269 34.60 7.02 6.77
CA THR A 269 34.57 7.59 8.12
C THR A 269 35.86 7.38 8.89
N PHE A 270 36.54 6.24 8.66
CA PHE A 270 37.72 5.84 9.41
C PHE A 270 39.00 5.81 8.55
N ASP A 271 38.97 6.32 7.32
CA ASP A 271 40.16 6.43 6.47
C ASP A 271 41.29 7.15 7.24
N LYS A 272 42.50 6.56 7.17
CA LYS A 272 43.72 7.01 7.86
C LYS A 272 43.67 6.99 9.39
N GLN A 273 42.60 6.47 10.01
CA GLN A 273 42.54 6.28 11.46
C GLN A 273 43.08 4.89 11.82
N VAL A 274 44.26 4.87 12.44
CA VAL A 274 44.95 3.64 12.83
C VAL A 274 45.20 3.66 14.33
N LEU A 275 44.79 2.58 15.00
CA LEU A 275 45.10 2.39 16.40
C LEU A 275 46.48 1.74 16.53
N ARG A 276 47.42 2.40 17.22
CA ARG A 276 48.77 1.91 17.45
C ARG A 276 48.96 1.52 18.92
N PHE A 277 49.37 0.27 19.12
CA PHE A 277 49.69 -0.31 20.43
C PHE A 277 51.14 -0.74 20.48
N TYR A 278 51.77 -0.58 21.63
CA TYR A 278 53.10 -1.11 21.91
C TYR A 278 52.96 -2.38 22.74
N ALA A 279 53.54 -3.45 22.22
CA ALA A 279 53.46 -4.77 22.82
C ALA A 279 54.85 -5.39 22.96
N ILE A 280 54.96 -6.33 23.90
CA ILE A 280 56.13 -7.17 24.07
C ILE A 280 55.68 -8.62 23.89
N TRP A 281 56.45 -9.39 23.14
CA TRP A 281 56.31 -10.84 23.13
C TRP A 281 57.48 -11.41 23.92
N ASP A 282 57.15 -12.03 25.05
CA ASP A 282 58.12 -12.67 25.92
C ASP A 282 58.17 -14.16 25.59
N ASP A 283 59.23 -14.59 24.91
CA ASP A 283 59.46 -16.00 24.57
C ASP A 283 60.57 -16.61 25.43
N THR A 284 61.01 -15.95 26.52
CA THR A 284 62.20 -16.37 27.31
C THR A 284 62.13 -17.76 27.91
N ASP A 285 60.95 -18.37 27.99
CA ASP A 285 60.77 -19.75 28.45
C ASP A 285 61.27 -20.77 27.41
N SER A 286 61.43 -20.36 26.15
CA SER A 286 61.99 -21.17 25.06
C SER A 286 63.53 -21.21 25.12
N MET A 287 64.15 -22.31 24.68
CA MET A 287 65.61 -22.53 24.82
C MET A 287 66.49 -21.45 24.16
N PHE A 288 65.97 -20.76 23.15
CA PHE A 288 66.62 -19.62 22.48
C PHE A 288 65.71 -18.40 22.43
N GLY A 289 64.78 -18.34 23.38
CA GLY A 289 63.73 -17.36 23.43
C GLY A 289 64.19 -16.02 23.97
N GLU A 290 63.59 -14.96 23.46
CA GLU A 290 63.92 -13.59 23.84
C GLU A 290 62.66 -12.77 24.06
N CYS A 291 62.81 -11.69 24.81
CA CYS A 291 61.75 -10.73 25.07
C CYS A 291 61.88 -9.57 24.08
N ARG A 292 60.94 -9.47 23.12
CA ARG A 292 61.04 -8.56 21.97
C ARG A 292 59.89 -7.57 21.92
N LYS A 293 60.16 -6.37 21.39
CA LYS A 293 59.18 -5.28 21.28
C LYS A 293 58.55 -5.24 19.90
N TYR A 294 57.23 -5.09 19.86
CA TYR A 294 56.43 -5.01 18.66
C TYR A 294 55.48 -3.82 18.70
N ILE A 295 55.10 -3.35 17.52
CA ILE A 295 54.04 -2.38 17.32
C ILE A 295 52.89 -3.10 16.64
N ILE A 296 51.70 -3.01 17.23
CA ILE A 296 50.48 -3.56 16.67
C ILE A 296 49.66 -2.39 16.10
N HIS A 297 49.33 -2.46 14.83
CA HIS A 297 48.45 -1.54 14.15
C HIS A 297 47.09 -2.20 13.91
N TYR A 298 46.02 -1.56 14.36
CA TYR A 298 44.64 -1.93 14.05
C TYR A 298 44.01 -0.84 13.18
N TYR A 299 43.59 -1.20 11.98
CA TYR A 299 43.01 -0.28 11.01
C TYR A 299 41.50 -0.26 11.16
N LEU A 300 40.93 0.90 11.50
CA LEU A 300 39.49 1.04 11.73
C LEU A 300 38.65 0.98 10.45
N MET A 301 39.28 1.23 9.28
CA MET A 301 38.60 1.25 7.98
C MET A 301 38.10 -0.13 7.53
N ASP A 302 38.77 -1.20 7.94
CA ASP A 302 38.55 -2.57 7.46
C ASP A 302 38.75 -3.65 8.55
N ASP A 303 38.91 -3.23 9.81
CA ASP A 303 39.11 -4.11 10.98
C ASP A 303 40.28 -5.10 10.81
N THR A 304 41.34 -4.67 10.11
CA THR A 304 42.55 -5.46 9.89
C THR A 304 43.66 -5.13 10.89
N VAL A 305 44.55 -6.10 11.11
CA VAL A 305 45.67 -6.02 12.05
C VAL A 305 46.98 -6.22 11.30
N GLU A 306 47.98 -5.40 11.61
CA GLU A 306 49.37 -5.53 11.14
C GLU A 306 50.31 -5.49 12.36
N ILE A 307 51.34 -6.35 12.38
CA ILE A 307 52.30 -6.40 13.48
C ILE A 307 53.69 -6.12 12.92
N ARG A 308 54.36 -5.11 13.48
CA ARG A 308 55.70 -4.68 13.12
C ARG A 308 56.69 -4.92 14.24
N GLU A 309 57.89 -5.36 13.88
CA GLU A 309 58.98 -5.59 14.83
C GLU A 309 59.83 -4.33 14.97
N ILE A 310 60.11 -3.95 16.21
CA ILE A 310 61.00 -2.82 16.51
C ILE A 310 62.44 -3.35 16.59
N HIS A 311 63.30 -2.90 15.68
CA HIS A 311 64.71 -3.26 15.67
C HIS A 311 65.56 -2.22 16.40
N GLU A 312 66.50 -2.69 17.22
CA GLU A 312 67.49 -1.85 17.88
C GLU A 312 68.82 -1.87 17.11
N ARG A 313 69.70 -0.88 17.35
CA ARG A 313 71.02 -0.86 16.71
C ARG A 313 71.85 -2.02 17.24
N ASN A 314 72.48 -2.77 16.33
CA ASN A 314 73.33 -3.92 16.65
C ASN A 314 72.57 -5.10 17.30
N ASP A 315 71.28 -5.29 16.99
CA ASP A 315 70.45 -6.41 17.49
C ASP A 315 70.79 -7.78 16.85
N GLY A 316 71.68 -7.81 15.86
CA GLY A 316 72.15 -9.08 15.24
C GLY A 316 71.10 -9.82 14.40
N ARG A 317 69.96 -9.17 14.11
CA ARG A 317 68.86 -9.68 13.28
C ARG A 317 68.89 -9.09 11.88
N ASP A 318 68.33 -9.84 10.93
CA ASP A 318 68.03 -9.34 9.59
C ASP A 318 66.90 -8.29 9.69
N PRO A 319 67.06 -7.07 9.14
CA PRO A 319 66.07 -5.99 9.27
C PRO A 319 64.77 -6.25 8.49
N PHE A 320 63.92 -7.13 9.01
CA PHE A 320 62.57 -7.35 8.51
C PHE A 320 61.52 -6.62 9.36
N PRO A 321 60.97 -5.48 8.89
CA PRO A 321 60.14 -4.61 9.73
C PRO A 321 58.75 -5.18 10.05
N VAL A 322 58.23 -6.13 9.25
CA VAL A 322 56.86 -6.66 9.39
C VAL A 322 56.93 -8.12 9.85
N LEU A 323 56.38 -8.37 11.04
CA LEU A 323 56.22 -9.73 11.57
C LEU A 323 54.99 -10.41 10.96
N MET A 324 53.90 -9.65 10.80
CA MET A 324 52.63 -10.12 10.26
C MET A 324 52.05 -9.06 9.33
N ASN A 325 51.82 -9.43 8.07
CA ASN A 325 51.18 -8.57 7.08
C ASN A 325 49.77 -8.18 7.52
N ARG A 326 49.31 -7.03 7.04
CA ARG A 326 47.97 -6.52 7.29
C ARG A 326 46.92 -7.52 6.80
N GLN A 327 46.15 -8.07 7.73
CA GLN A 327 45.06 -9.00 7.43
C GLN A 327 44.02 -8.99 8.55
N ARG A 328 42.81 -9.45 8.25
CA ARG A 328 41.76 -9.62 9.25
C ARG A 328 42.08 -10.85 10.09
N MET A 329 42.01 -10.73 11.41
CA MET A 329 42.46 -11.80 12.31
C MET A 329 41.28 -12.52 12.98
N PRO A 330 41.13 -13.84 12.80
CA PRO A 330 40.11 -14.61 13.52
C PRO A 330 40.51 -14.79 14.99
N LYS A 331 39.56 -14.56 15.89
CA LYS A 331 39.70 -14.78 17.34
C LYS A 331 39.25 -16.18 17.73
N ILE A 332 38.11 -16.63 17.20
CA ILE A 332 37.58 -17.98 17.42
C ILE A 332 37.28 -18.61 16.05
N LEU A 333 37.93 -19.75 15.78
CA LEU A 333 37.69 -20.56 14.59
C LEU A 333 36.79 -21.74 14.95
N VAL A 334 35.82 -22.03 14.08
CA VAL A 334 35.03 -23.25 14.19
C VAL A 334 35.90 -24.43 13.75
N ASN A 335 35.98 -25.48 14.57
CA ASN A 335 36.67 -26.71 14.19
C ASN A 335 35.78 -27.51 13.23
N SER A 336 35.75 -27.13 11.95
CA SER A 336 35.19 -27.95 10.89
C SER A 336 36.09 -29.16 10.66
N LYS A 337 35.55 -30.38 10.82
CA LYS A 337 36.29 -31.64 10.71
C LYS A 337 36.50 -32.11 9.26
N ASP A 338 35.97 -31.36 8.30
CA ASP A 338 35.68 -31.91 6.98
C ASP A 338 36.82 -31.80 5.97
N PHE A 339 37.92 -31.07 6.23
CA PHE A 339 39.08 -31.04 5.32
C PHE A 339 40.37 -30.49 5.98
N PRO A 340 41.59 -30.93 5.58
CA PRO A 340 42.83 -30.41 6.14
C PRO A 340 43.07 -28.93 5.82
N LYS A 341 43.34 -28.13 6.87
CA LYS A 341 43.60 -26.68 6.84
C LYS A 341 44.82 -26.25 6.00
N CYS A 342 45.61 -27.18 5.47
CA CYS A 342 46.79 -26.87 4.67
C CYS A 342 46.47 -26.54 3.20
N VAL A 343 45.22 -26.68 2.75
CA VAL A 343 44.84 -26.56 1.32
C VAL A 343 43.99 -25.32 1.02
N LEU A 344 43.28 -24.75 2.01
CA LEU A 344 42.36 -23.63 1.81
C LEU A 344 42.68 -22.46 2.73
N GLU A 345 42.48 -21.24 2.21
CA GLU A 345 42.45 -20.01 3.01
C GLU A 345 41.23 -20.04 3.95
N ILE A 346 41.35 -19.44 5.13
CA ILE A 346 40.27 -19.42 6.13
C ILE A 346 39.10 -18.62 5.54
N SER A 347 37.97 -19.28 5.32
CA SER A 347 36.77 -18.61 4.81
C SER A 347 36.02 -17.85 5.90
N ASP A 348 35.30 -16.77 5.54
CA ASP A 348 34.48 -16.00 6.48
C ASP A 348 33.44 -16.86 7.22
N GLN A 349 33.02 -17.98 6.61
CA GLN A 349 32.04 -18.91 7.18
C GLN A 349 32.62 -19.77 8.31
N GLU A 350 33.95 -19.94 8.35
CA GLU A 350 34.65 -20.73 9.36
C GLU A 350 35.01 -19.92 10.61
N VAL A 351 34.91 -18.59 10.53
CA VAL A 351 35.25 -17.68 11.62
C VAL A 351 34.00 -17.37 12.45
N LEU A 352 34.02 -17.76 13.72
CA LEU A 352 32.94 -17.45 14.65
C LEU A 352 33.02 -15.99 15.14
N GLU A 353 34.24 -15.54 15.46
CA GLU A 353 34.48 -14.23 16.03
C GLU A 353 35.77 -13.64 15.46
N TRP A 354 35.71 -12.40 15.00
CA TRP A 354 36.85 -11.61 14.52
C TRP A 354 37.39 -10.72 15.65
N TYR A 355 38.71 -10.49 15.65
CA TYR A 355 39.29 -9.48 16.54
C TYR A 355 38.71 -8.11 16.23
N THR A 356 38.23 -7.43 17.27
CA THR A 356 37.70 -6.07 17.18
C THR A 356 38.61 -5.13 17.97
N ALA A 357 38.58 -3.83 17.69
CA ALA A 357 39.30 -2.80 18.46
C ALA A 357 39.15 -2.95 19.99
N LYS A 358 38.00 -3.43 20.47
CA LYS A 358 37.72 -3.66 21.91
C LYS A 358 38.61 -4.72 22.57
N ASP A 359 39.16 -5.65 21.80
CA ASP A 359 40.01 -6.73 22.32
C ASP A 359 41.43 -6.24 22.65
N PHE A 360 41.84 -5.10 22.07
CA PHE A 360 43.18 -4.51 22.27
C PHE A 360 43.17 -3.57 23.46
N ILE A 361 43.40 -4.11 24.66
CA ILE A 361 43.39 -3.36 25.92
C ILE A 361 44.80 -3.36 26.53
N VAL A 362 45.28 -2.18 26.93
CA VAL A 362 46.57 -2.03 27.63
C VAL A 362 46.53 -2.79 28.96
N GLY A 363 47.56 -3.59 29.23
CA GLY A 363 47.70 -4.45 30.40
C GLY A 363 47.11 -5.84 30.27
N LYS A 364 46.48 -6.18 29.12
CA LYS A 364 46.00 -7.54 28.85
C LYS A 364 46.90 -8.26 27.83
N PRO A 365 47.12 -9.57 28.00
CA PRO A 365 47.75 -10.38 26.98
C PRO A 365 46.79 -10.61 25.80
N LEU A 366 47.35 -10.63 24.59
CA LEU A 366 46.66 -10.80 23.32
C LEU A 366 47.32 -11.94 22.54
N THR A 367 46.59 -13.01 22.30
CA THR A 367 47.10 -14.19 21.58
C THR A 367 46.79 -14.09 20.10
N ILE A 368 47.79 -13.90 19.24
CA ILE A 368 47.63 -13.87 17.79
C ILE A 368 48.48 -14.98 17.17
N LEU A 369 47.86 -15.86 16.36
CA LEU A 369 48.53 -16.98 15.67
C LEU A 369 49.39 -17.85 16.62
N GLY A 370 48.93 -18.06 17.85
CA GLY A 370 49.64 -18.83 18.88
C GLY A 370 50.76 -18.08 19.61
N ARG A 371 51.00 -16.80 19.29
CA ARG A 371 51.95 -15.94 20.02
C ARG A 371 51.21 -15.01 20.97
N THR A 372 51.64 -14.94 22.22
CA THR A 372 51.01 -14.12 23.27
C THR A 372 51.75 -12.79 23.43
N PHE A 373 51.14 -11.71 22.96
CA PHE A 373 51.65 -10.35 23.06
C PHE A 373 51.10 -9.66 24.32
N PHE A 374 51.96 -9.08 25.14
CA PHE A 374 51.56 -8.23 26.26
C PHE A 374 51.54 -6.76 25.82
N ILE A 375 50.36 -6.15 25.73
CA ILE A 375 50.22 -4.73 25.37
C ILE A 375 50.52 -3.90 26.61
N TYR A 376 51.57 -3.07 26.54
CA TYR A 376 52.01 -2.27 27.69
C TYR A 376 51.75 -0.78 27.50
N ASP A 377 51.65 -0.30 26.27
CA ASP A 377 51.36 1.10 26.01
C ASP A 377 50.58 1.31 24.70
N CYS A 378 50.07 2.52 24.48
CA CYS A 378 49.35 2.90 23.27
C CYS A 378 49.54 4.38 22.91
N ASP A 379 49.25 4.76 21.66
CA ASP A 379 49.38 6.13 21.20
C ASP A 379 48.39 7.13 21.84
N PRO A 380 48.69 8.44 21.84
CA PRO A 380 47.75 9.47 22.27
C PRO A 380 46.41 9.42 21.50
N PHE A 381 46.47 9.19 20.18
CA PHE A 381 45.27 9.04 19.36
C PHE A 381 44.41 7.85 19.81
N THR A 382 45.03 6.70 20.07
CA THR A 382 44.31 5.53 20.57
C THR A 382 43.65 5.77 21.91
N ARG A 383 44.31 6.48 22.84
CA ARG A 383 43.71 6.81 24.14
C ARG A 383 42.47 7.68 23.97
N HIS A 384 42.54 8.68 23.09
CA HIS A 384 41.40 9.53 22.78
C HIS A 384 40.25 8.73 22.16
N TYR A 385 40.55 7.89 21.17
CA TYR A 385 39.56 7.05 20.50
C TYR A 385 38.84 6.11 21.48
N PHE A 386 39.58 5.42 22.36
CA PHE A 386 38.99 4.53 23.37
C PHE A 386 38.16 5.28 24.41
N LYS A 387 38.58 6.49 24.79
CA LYS A 387 37.83 7.34 25.71
C LYS A 387 36.51 7.80 25.08
N GLU A 388 36.51 8.22 23.83
CA GLU A 388 35.31 8.67 23.12
C GLU A 388 34.35 7.54 22.77
N LYS A 389 34.86 6.43 22.21
CA LYS A 389 34.01 5.34 21.68
C LYS A 389 33.58 4.34 22.73
N PHE A 390 34.45 4.04 23.70
CA PHE A 390 34.21 2.98 24.68
C PHE A 390 34.13 3.49 26.12
N GLY A 391 34.40 4.77 26.38
CA GLY A 391 34.29 5.36 27.72
C GLY A 391 35.36 4.93 28.70
N PHE A 392 36.47 4.35 28.24
CA PHE A 392 37.59 3.97 29.12
C PHE A 392 38.28 5.24 29.66
N SER A 393 38.32 5.38 30.98
CA SER A 393 38.68 6.63 31.65
C SER A 393 40.18 6.95 31.65
N ASP A 394 41.06 5.95 31.58
CA ASP A 394 42.48 6.10 31.22
C ASP A 394 43.09 4.71 30.92
N LEU A 395 43.86 4.57 29.83
CA LEU A 395 44.69 3.40 29.54
C LEU A 395 46.11 3.69 30.08
N PRO A 396 46.51 3.20 31.27
CA PRO A 396 47.80 3.53 31.85
C PRO A 396 48.95 2.84 31.11
N SER A 397 50.05 3.56 30.84
CA SER A 397 51.29 2.96 30.34
C SER A 397 51.91 2.10 31.45
N ILE A 398 52.24 0.85 31.13
CA ILE A 398 52.91 -0.08 32.05
C ILE A 398 54.40 -0.09 31.72
N ASP A 399 55.25 0.12 32.72
CA ASP A 399 56.71 0.01 32.52
C ASP A 399 57.13 -1.47 32.53
N VAL A 400 57.66 -1.94 31.40
CA VAL A 400 58.07 -3.34 31.19
C VAL A 400 59.61 -3.46 31.17
N ARG A 401 60.33 -2.46 31.69
CA ARG A 401 61.78 -2.58 31.90
C ARG A 401 62.07 -3.76 32.84
N LYS A 402 62.86 -4.73 32.37
CA LYS A 402 63.38 -5.81 33.21
C LYS A 402 64.11 -5.20 34.41
N LYS A 403 63.77 -5.62 35.64
CA LYS A 403 64.61 -5.33 36.82
C LYS A 403 65.97 -5.99 36.57
N GLU A 404 67.05 -5.20 36.62
CA GLU A 404 68.41 -5.73 36.54
C GLU A 404 68.58 -6.81 37.62
N GLN A 405 69.04 -8.00 37.21
CA GLN A 405 69.41 -9.03 38.18
C GLN A 405 70.58 -8.49 39.01
N PRO A 406 70.55 -8.62 40.35
CA PRO A 406 71.67 -8.17 41.17
C PRO A 406 72.95 -8.88 40.72
N PRO A 407 74.10 -8.19 40.66
CA PRO A 407 75.34 -8.78 40.18
C PRO A 407 75.66 -10.02 41.02
N VAL A 408 75.83 -11.16 40.33
CA VAL A 408 76.30 -12.40 40.95
C VAL A 408 77.67 -12.11 41.56
N LYS A 409 77.75 -12.04 42.89
CA LYS A 409 79.02 -11.94 43.60
C LYS A 409 79.82 -13.21 43.29
N GLN A 410 80.85 -13.09 42.46
CA GLN A 410 81.85 -14.14 42.33
C GLN A 410 82.54 -14.29 43.68
N VAL A 411 82.19 -15.35 44.41
CA VAL A 411 83.00 -15.81 45.55
C VAL A 411 84.24 -16.44 44.94
N MET A 412 85.34 -15.68 44.94
CA MET A 412 86.67 -16.28 44.73
C MET A 412 87.00 -17.10 45.98
N GLU A 413 86.80 -18.42 45.90
CA GLU A 413 87.46 -19.34 46.83
C GLU A 413 88.98 -19.26 46.58
N ARG A 414 89.73 -18.97 47.65
CA ARG A 414 91.18 -18.98 47.69
C ARG A 414 91.69 -20.30 48.24
#